data_AF-A0A838MS66-F1
#
_entry.id   AF-A0A838MS66-F1
#
_cell.length_a   1.000
_cell.length_b   1.000
_cell.length_c   1.000
_cell.angle_alpha   90.00
_cell.angle_beta   90.00
_cell.angle_gamma   90.00
#
_symmetry.space_group_name_H-M   'P 1'
#
loop_
_entity.id
_entity.type
_entity.pdbx_description
1 polymer ?
#
loop_
_entity_poly.entity_id
_entity_poly.type
_entity_poly.pdbx_seq_one_letter_code
_entity_poly.pdbx_strand_id
1 'polypeptide(L)'
;MSFRAVNRPSASDHEPGLQRHHLLPFQLVTAPCLERLITAVGRGRVRFDDFRRNGLLLPATDETALLLGLPLHRGPHRNYNAMVMERVGTIEARWSRARLSDHEAALDEALFRLELLQTALRRRLLTPHGSALILNRRDPALGPASFSDLDAMAELLWSDAAVADADAADRAA
;
A
#
# COMPACT_ATOMS: atom_id res chain seq x y z
N MET A 1 -8.46 7.84 12.67
CA MET A 1 -8.16 6.98 13.84
C MET A 1 -6.67 6.70 13.80
N SER A 2 -5.90 6.96 14.86
CA SER A 2 -4.44 6.77 14.79
C SER A 2 -4.08 5.28 14.83
N PHE A 3 -2.93 4.91 14.25
CA PHE A 3 -2.40 3.55 14.34
C PHE A 3 -2.27 3.08 15.79
N ARG A 4 -1.77 3.95 16.69
CA ARG A 4 -1.59 3.61 18.11
C ARG A 4 -2.90 3.24 18.82
N ALA A 5 -4.04 3.71 18.33
CA ALA A 5 -5.35 3.43 18.93
C ALA A 5 -5.90 2.04 18.58
N VAL A 6 -5.38 1.38 17.53
CA VAL A 6 -5.90 0.12 16.99
C VAL A 6 -5.18 -1.08 17.59
N ASN A 7 -5.90 -2.18 17.84
CA ASN A 7 -5.38 -3.43 18.39
C ASN A 7 -4.39 -3.22 19.55
N ARG A 8 -4.85 -2.54 20.61
CA ARG A 8 -4.01 -2.19 21.75
C ARG A 8 -4.00 -3.37 22.74
N PRO A 9 -2.84 -3.83 23.24
CA PRO A 9 -2.78 -4.96 24.17
C PRO A 9 -3.63 -4.82 25.45
N SER A 10 -3.90 -3.59 25.88
CA SER A 10 -4.72 -3.29 27.05
C SER A 10 -6.22 -3.15 26.76
N ALA A 11 -6.65 -3.27 25.51
CA ALA A 11 -8.06 -3.17 25.14
C ALA A 11 -8.73 -4.54 25.18
N SER A 12 -10.03 -4.57 25.46
CA SER A 12 -10.80 -5.82 25.57
C SER A 12 -11.02 -6.51 24.21
N ASP A 13 -10.93 -5.76 23.11
CA ASP A 13 -11.04 -6.21 21.72
C ASP A 13 -9.65 -6.48 21.10
N HIS A 14 -8.63 -6.70 21.92
CA HIS A 14 -7.29 -7.01 21.46
C HIS A 14 -7.20 -8.41 20.83
N GLU A 15 -6.69 -8.46 19.61
CA GLU A 15 -6.45 -9.67 18.84
C GLU A 15 -4.94 -9.93 18.75
N PRO A 16 -4.36 -10.83 19.58
CA PRO A 16 -2.91 -11.06 19.65
C PRO A 16 -2.34 -11.65 18.35
N GLY A 17 -3.16 -12.33 17.56
CA GLY A 17 -2.80 -12.89 16.25
C GLY A 17 -2.69 -11.87 15.14
N LEU A 18 -3.02 -10.59 15.39
CA LEU A 18 -3.05 -9.53 14.37
C LEU A 18 -2.04 -8.41 14.65
N GLN A 19 -1.45 -7.88 13.58
CA GLN A 19 -0.54 -6.74 13.63
C GLN A 19 -0.98 -5.65 12.65
N ARG A 20 -0.73 -4.39 13.04
CA ARG A 20 -0.97 -3.23 12.18
C ARG A 20 0.06 -3.20 11.06
N HIS A 21 -0.40 -3.09 9.84
CA HIS A 21 0.39 -2.90 8.63
C HIS A 21 0.09 -1.53 8.02
N HIS A 22 1.10 -0.84 7.52
CA HIS A 22 0.93 0.41 6.76
C HIS A 22 0.93 0.10 5.27
N LEU A 23 -0.06 0.60 4.53
CA LEU A 23 -0.17 0.45 3.08
C LEU A 23 0.94 1.25 2.39
N LEU A 24 0.94 2.57 2.59
CA LEU A 24 2.09 3.42 2.25
C LEU A 24 3.07 3.40 3.42
N PRO A 25 4.30 2.84 3.24
CA PRO A 25 5.27 2.72 4.31
C PRO A 25 5.76 4.11 4.76
N PHE A 26 6.02 4.25 6.06
CA PHE A 26 6.49 5.52 6.63
C PHE A 26 7.83 5.98 6.03
N GLN A 27 8.64 5.04 5.52
CA GLN A 27 9.89 5.33 4.82
C GLN A 27 9.71 6.31 3.64
N LEU A 28 8.52 6.37 3.03
CA LEU A 28 8.21 7.34 1.97
C LEU A 28 8.38 8.78 2.44
N VAL A 29 8.04 9.07 3.70
CA VAL A 29 8.11 10.44 4.24
C VAL A 29 9.55 10.88 4.50
N THR A 30 10.44 9.93 4.78
CA THR A 30 11.85 10.20 5.02
C THR A 30 12.72 10.05 3.78
N ALA A 31 12.13 9.69 2.63
CA ALA A 31 12.87 9.46 1.40
C ALA A 31 13.20 10.79 0.69
N PRO A 32 14.49 11.15 0.52
CA PRO A 32 14.87 12.45 -0.06
C PRO A 32 14.32 12.68 -1.47
N CYS A 33 14.25 11.62 -2.29
CA CYS A 33 13.70 11.72 -3.65
C CYS A 33 12.20 12.03 -3.70
N LEU A 34 11.46 11.81 -2.61
CA LEU A 34 10.01 12.05 -2.54
C LEU A 34 9.66 13.27 -1.70
N GLU A 35 10.63 13.89 -1.03
CA GLU A 35 10.43 14.98 -0.07
C GLU A 35 9.60 16.12 -0.66
N ARG A 36 9.88 16.52 -1.89
CA ARG A 36 9.17 17.61 -2.58
C ARG A 36 7.69 17.29 -2.78
N LEU A 37 7.39 16.09 -3.29
CA LEU A 37 6.02 15.64 -3.47
C LEU A 37 5.31 15.57 -2.11
N ILE A 38 5.90 14.88 -1.13
CA ILE A 38 5.29 14.68 0.19
C ILE A 38 5.01 16.00 0.91
N THR A 39 5.93 16.97 0.79
CA THR A 39 5.75 18.32 1.33
C THR A 39 4.61 19.04 0.62
N ALA A 40 4.53 18.95 -0.71
CA ALA A 40 3.53 19.66 -1.49
C ALA A 40 2.11 19.07 -1.31
N VAL A 41 1.96 17.74 -1.30
CA VAL A 41 0.67 17.10 -1.04
C VAL A 41 0.26 17.18 0.43
N GLY A 42 1.25 17.21 1.34
CA GLY A 42 1.05 17.28 2.77
C GLY A 42 0.64 15.94 3.39
N ARG A 43 1.27 15.61 4.53
CA ARG A 43 1.03 14.36 5.27
C ARG A 43 -0.44 14.15 5.68
N GLY A 44 -1.15 15.25 5.99
CA GLY A 44 -2.55 15.23 6.39
C GLY A 44 -3.50 14.84 5.27
N ARG A 45 -3.27 15.31 4.03
CA ARG A 45 -4.13 14.99 2.88
C ARG A 45 -3.96 13.53 2.43
N VAL A 46 -2.73 12.99 2.47
CA VAL A 46 -2.44 11.57 2.19
C VAL A 46 -2.88 10.63 3.33
N ARG A 47 -3.06 11.18 4.54
CA ARG A 47 -3.53 10.47 5.74
C ARG A 47 -2.62 9.32 6.17
N PHE A 48 -1.31 9.53 6.13
CA PHE A 48 -0.31 8.53 6.54
C PHE A 48 -0.57 7.95 7.94
N ASP A 49 -1.03 8.78 8.87
CA ASP A 49 -1.25 8.44 10.28
C ASP A 49 -2.70 7.96 10.57
N ASP A 50 -3.60 7.97 9.59
CA ASP A 50 -4.97 7.47 9.73
C ASP A 50 -5.06 5.99 9.36
N PHE A 51 -5.20 5.13 10.36
CA PHE A 51 -5.31 3.68 10.19
C PHE A 51 -6.43 3.27 9.22
N ARG A 52 -7.56 4.01 9.20
CA ARG A 52 -8.68 3.68 8.31
C ARG A 52 -8.34 3.86 6.84
N ARG A 53 -7.33 4.67 6.52
CA ARG A 53 -6.97 5.05 5.16
C ARG A 53 -5.65 4.44 4.72
N ASN A 54 -4.66 4.43 5.60
CA ASN A 54 -3.33 3.93 5.31
C ASN A 54 -2.97 2.64 6.08
N GLY A 55 -3.91 2.06 6.83
CA GLY A 55 -3.67 0.88 7.66
C GLY A 55 -4.52 -0.34 7.28
N LEU A 56 -4.06 -1.49 7.76
CA LEU A 56 -4.76 -2.78 7.75
C LEU A 56 -4.29 -3.64 8.95
N LEU A 57 -5.15 -4.52 9.47
CA LEU A 57 -4.72 -5.59 10.38
C LEU A 57 -4.40 -6.82 9.55
N LEU A 58 -3.19 -7.35 9.72
CA LEU A 58 -2.74 -8.57 9.05
C LEU A 58 -2.29 -9.62 10.08
N PRO A 59 -2.39 -10.91 9.73
CA PRO A 59 -1.89 -11.99 10.57
C PRO A 59 -0.45 -11.81 11.01
N ALA A 60 -0.17 -11.98 12.29
CA ALA A 60 1.16 -11.95 12.89
C ALA A 60 1.68 -13.35 13.26
N THR A 61 0.81 -14.36 13.20
CA THR A 61 1.12 -15.76 13.46
C THR A 61 0.69 -16.63 12.29
N ASP A 62 1.39 -17.75 12.11
CA ASP A 62 1.11 -18.73 11.05
C ASP A 62 -0.32 -19.28 11.16
N GLU A 63 -0.77 -19.57 12.39
CA GLU A 63 -2.14 -20.01 12.69
C GLU A 63 -3.19 -18.99 12.21
N THR A 64 -3.00 -17.71 12.52
CA THR A 64 -3.93 -16.65 12.10
C THR A 64 -3.89 -16.44 10.58
N ALA A 65 -2.71 -16.60 9.96
CA ALA A 65 -2.56 -16.47 8.52
C ALA A 65 -3.35 -17.56 7.78
N LEU A 66 -3.21 -18.81 8.23
CA LEU A 66 -3.96 -19.94 7.69
C LEU A 66 -5.47 -19.81 7.94
N LEU A 67 -5.88 -19.41 9.15
CA LEU A 67 -7.29 -19.26 9.51
C LEU A 67 -8.00 -18.18 8.69
N LEU A 68 -7.34 -17.03 8.49
CA LEU A 68 -7.93 -15.89 7.78
C LEU A 68 -7.70 -15.93 6.27
N GLY A 69 -6.79 -16.77 5.79
CA GLY A 69 -6.42 -16.81 4.38
C GLY A 69 -5.72 -15.53 3.90
N LEU A 70 -5.00 -14.85 4.80
CA LEU A 70 -4.36 -13.55 4.57
C LEU A 70 -2.84 -13.61 4.73
N PRO A 71 -2.07 -12.69 4.11
CA PRO A 71 -0.61 -12.72 4.16
C PRO A 71 -0.04 -12.64 5.58
N LEU A 72 0.98 -13.46 5.88
CA LEU A 72 1.74 -13.39 7.11
C LEU A 72 2.57 -12.09 7.19
N HIS A 73 2.23 -11.24 8.13
CA HIS A 73 2.91 -9.99 8.44
C HIS A 73 3.87 -10.18 9.62
N ARG A 74 5.10 -10.64 9.32
CA ARG A 74 6.18 -10.77 10.31
C ARG A 74 7.49 -10.21 9.78
N GLY A 75 8.13 -9.34 10.56
CA GLY A 75 9.45 -8.80 10.24
C GLY A 75 9.45 -7.77 9.10
N PRO A 76 10.64 -7.34 8.64
CA PRO A 76 10.76 -6.34 7.59
C PRO A 76 10.42 -6.94 6.20
N HIS A 77 9.43 -6.36 5.53
CA HIS A 77 9.00 -6.73 4.17
C HIS A 77 9.65 -5.82 3.10
N ARG A 78 10.94 -6.05 2.83
CA ARG A 78 11.76 -5.20 1.95
C ARG A 78 11.25 -5.13 0.51
N ASN A 79 10.80 -6.26 -0.05
CA ASN A 79 10.29 -6.33 -1.42
C ASN A 79 9.03 -5.49 -1.58
N TYR A 80 8.08 -5.64 -0.64
CA TYR A 80 6.89 -4.79 -0.58
C TYR A 80 7.26 -3.30 -0.53
N ASN A 81 8.18 -2.93 0.37
CA ASN A 81 8.60 -1.53 0.50
C ASN A 81 9.22 -1.01 -0.81
N ALA A 82 10.08 -1.80 -1.46
CA ALA A 82 10.71 -1.42 -2.73
C ALA A 82 9.66 -1.19 -3.82
N MET A 83 8.69 -2.11 -3.97
CA MET A 83 7.60 -1.98 -4.93
C MET A 83 6.75 -0.72 -4.66
N VAL A 84 6.37 -0.46 -3.41
CA VAL A 84 5.61 0.76 -3.08
C VAL A 84 6.43 2.03 -3.34
N MET A 85 7.73 2.02 -3.03
CA MET A 85 8.63 3.15 -3.33
C MET A 85 8.71 3.43 -4.82
N GLU A 86 8.83 2.40 -5.66
CA GLU A 86 8.86 2.53 -7.12
C GLU A 86 7.56 3.15 -7.67
N ARG A 87 6.40 2.69 -7.16
CA ARG A 87 5.09 3.26 -7.53
C ARG A 87 4.97 4.73 -7.17
N VAL A 88 5.34 5.10 -5.95
CA VAL A 88 5.29 6.50 -5.54
C VAL A 88 6.32 7.34 -6.31
N GLY A 89 7.48 6.77 -6.67
CA GLY A 89 8.44 7.42 -7.56
C GLY A 89 7.87 7.76 -8.94
N THR A 90 7.01 6.90 -9.50
CA THR A 90 6.30 7.23 -10.75
C THR A 90 5.35 8.41 -10.57
N ILE A 91 4.59 8.42 -9.47
CA ILE A 91 3.67 9.53 -9.14
C ILE A 91 4.44 10.84 -8.97
N GLU A 92 5.56 10.81 -8.25
CA GLU A 92 6.47 11.95 -8.07
C GLU A 92 6.97 12.47 -9.41
N ALA A 93 7.49 11.59 -10.28
CA ALA A 93 8.03 11.99 -11.56
C ALA A 93 6.96 12.66 -12.46
N ARG A 94 5.72 12.15 -12.44
CA ARG A 94 4.59 12.75 -13.17
C ARG A 94 4.23 14.13 -12.59
N TRP A 95 4.06 14.22 -11.28
CA TRP A 95 3.79 15.49 -10.59
C TRP A 95 4.87 16.54 -10.85
N SER A 96 6.15 16.15 -10.77
CA SER A 96 7.29 17.03 -10.92
C SER A 96 7.36 17.69 -12.31
N ARG A 97 6.90 16.99 -13.35
CA ARG A 97 6.73 17.55 -14.70
C ARG A 97 5.50 18.45 -14.82
N ALA A 98 4.35 17.98 -14.33
CA ALA A 98 3.08 18.68 -14.48
C ALA A 98 3.00 19.99 -13.67
N ARG A 99 3.63 20.03 -12.49
CA ARG A 99 3.56 21.17 -11.56
C ARG A 99 4.10 22.50 -12.10
N LEU A 100 4.89 22.46 -13.18
CA LEU A 100 5.45 23.65 -13.81
C LEU A 100 4.44 24.35 -14.73
N SER A 101 3.43 23.62 -15.18
CA SER A 101 2.37 24.14 -16.05
C SER A 101 1.12 24.49 -15.24
N ASP A 102 0.68 23.58 -14.37
CA ASP A 102 -0.44 23.79 -13.47
C ASP A 102 -0.16 23.08 -12.14
N HIS A 103 0.10 23.88 -11.11
CA HIS A 103 0.51 23.36 -9.81
C HIS A 103 -0.64 22.65 -9.08
N GLU A 104 -1.82 23.27 -9.07
CA GLU A 104 -2.98 22.76 -8.32
C GLU A 104 -3.51 21.48 -8.98
N ALA A 105 -3.65 21.48 -10.31
CA ALA A 105 -4.08 20.26 -11.02
C ALA A 105 -3.09 19.11 -10.84
N ALA A 106 -1.78 19.40 -10.84
CA ALA A 106 -0.76 18.38 -10.58
C ALA A 106 -0.86 17.82 -9.15
N LEU A 107 -1.14 18.67 -8.16
CA LEU A 107 -1.32 18.24 -6.77
C LEU A 107 -2.55 17.34 -6.59
N ASP A 108 -3.69 17.73 -7.15
CA ASP A 108 -4.93 16.96 -7.03
C ASP A 108 -4.79 15.60 -7.73
N GLU A 109 -4.17 15.54 -8.91
CA GLU A 109 -3.84 14.29 -9.60
C GLU A 109 -2.89 13.40 -8.77
N ALA A 110 -1.86 13.98 -8.15
CA ALA A 110 -0.93 13.21 -7.34
C ALA A 110 -1.61 12.62 -6.10
N LEU A 111 -2.48 13.39 -5.44
CA LEU A 111 -3.29 12.92 -4.31
C LEU A 111 -4.23 11.80 -4.73
N PHE A 112 -4.95 11.98 -5.83
CA PHE A 112 -5.84 10.96 -6.39
C PHE A 112 -5.09 9.64 -6.65
N ARG A 113 -3.91 9.70 -7.28
CA ARG A 113 -3.08 8.51 -7.54
C ARG A 113 -2.56 7.84 -6.27
N LEU A 114 -2.21 8.60 -5.24
CA LEU A 114 -1.81 8.05 -3.94
C LEU A 114 -2.99 7.32 -3.26
N GLU A 115 -4.20 7.86 -3.35
CA GLU A 115 -5.42 7.23 -2.82
C GLU A 115 -5.79 5.96 -3.60
N LEU A 116 -5.64 5.97 -4.93
CA LEU A 116 -5.80 4.78 -5.76
C LEU A 116 -4.79 3.69 -5.37
N LEU A 117 -3.52 4.06 -5.17
CA LEU A 117 -2.49 3.12 -4.74
C LEU A 117 -2.81 2.50 -3.37
N GLN A 118 -3.22 3.30 -2.38
CA GLN A 118 -3.68 2.78 -1.08
C GLN A 118 -4.84 1.79 -1.24
N THR A 119 -5.82 2.13 -2.08
CA THR A 119 -6.99 1.28 -2.34
C THR A 119 -6.59 -0.04 -2.99
N ALA A 120 -5.73 0.00 -4.01
CA ALA A 120 -5.23 -1.18 -4.70
C ALA A 120 -4.41 -2.10 -3.77
N LEU A 121 -3.48 -1.53 -3.00
CA LEU A 121 -2.67 -2.26 -2.02
C LEU A 121 -3.55 -2.95 -0.98
N ARG A 122 -4.55 -2.24 -0.44
CA ARG A 122 -5.50 -2.82 0.53
C ARG A 122 -6.25 -3.99 -0.08
N ARG A 123 -6.83 -3.83 -1.27
CA ARG A 123 -7.57 -4.90 -1.94
C ARG A 123 -6.68 -6.11 -2.12
N ARG A 124 -5.46 -5.92 -2.64
CA ARG A 124 -4.50 -7.00 -2.87
C ARG A 124 -4.04 -7.73 -1.61
N LEU A 125 -3.90 -7.02 -0.50
CA LEU A 125 -3.56 -7.64 0.80
C LEU A 125 -4.74 -8.36 1.45
N LEU A 126 -5.97 -8.06 1.04
CA LEU A 126 -7.19 -8.72 1.51
C LEU A 126 -7.68 -9.83 0.57
N THR A 127 -7.10 -9.97 -0.62
CA THR A 127 -7.42 -11.07 -1.52
C THR A 127 -6.89 -12.39 -0.94
N PRO A 128 -7.69 -13.48 -0.92
CA PRO A 128 -7.23 -14.79 -0.48
C PRO A 128 -6.02 -15.32 -1.27
N HIS A 129 -5.29 -16.25 -0.66
CA HIS A 129 -4.02 -16.78 -1.17
C HIS A 129 -4.05 -17.27 -2.63
N GLY A 130 -2.95 -17.00 -3.36
CA GLY A 130 -2.76 -17.33 -4.78
C GLY A 130 -2.57 -16.10 -5.69
N SER A 131 -3.06 -14.93 -5.26
CA SER A 131 -2.90 -13.64 -5.97
C SER A 131 -2.54 -12.45 -5.06
N ALA A 132 -2.35 -12.73 -3.76
CA ALA A 132 -2.03 -11.76 -2.73
C ALA A 132 -0.55 -11.33 -2.79
N LEU A 133 -0.26 -10.13 -2.28
CA LEU A 133 1.12 -9.66 -2.16
C LEU A 133 1.87 -10.46 -1.09
N ILE A 134 3.08 -10.90 -1.43
CA ILE A 134 3.95 -11.61 -0.50
C ILE A 134 4.65 -10.61 0.41
N LEU A 135 4.33 -10.66 1.70
CA LEU A 135 5.00 -9.85 2.72
C LEU A 135 6.13 -10.63 3.40
N ASN A 136 5.96 -11.93 3.58
CA ASN A 136 6.92 -12.81 4.23
C ASN A 136 7.11 -14.10 3.42
N ARG A 137 8.35 -14.47 3.14
CA ARG A 137 8.68 -15.71 2.40
C ARG A 137 8.40 -17.00 3.19
N ARG A 138 8.22 -16.90 4.51
CA ARG A 138 7.82 -17.99 5.40
C ARG A 138 6.31 -18.00 5.64
N ASP A 139 5.55 -17.24 4.86
CA ASP A 139 4.10 -17.31 4.91
C ASP A 139 3.67 -18.77 4.66
N PRO A 140 2.95 -19.39 5.60
CA PRO A 140 2.58 -20.80 5.50
C PRO A 140 1.68 -21.11 4.31
N ALA A 141 1.06 -20.10 3.69
CA ALA A 141 0.27 -20.24 2.49
C ALA A 141 1.11 -20.28 1.20
N LEU A 142 2.40 -19.92 1.26
CA LEU A 142 3.31 -20.11 0.15
C LEU A 142 3.74 -21.56 0.11
N GLY A 143 3.21 -22.33 -0.86
CA GLY A 143 3.74 -23.65 -1.17
C GLY A 143 5.25 -23.59 -1.51
N PRO A 144 5.96 -24.74 -1.51
CA PRO A 144 7.43 -24.82 -1.61
C PRO A 144 8.07 -24.29 -2.91
N ALA A 145 7.33 -23.62 -3.81
CA ALA A 145 7.77 -23.25 -5.15
C ALA A 145 7.53 -21.76 -5.56
N SER A 146 7.18 -20.86 -4.65
CA SER A 146 6.93 -19.45 -5.05
C SER A 146 8.21 -18.61 -5.04
N PHE A 147 8.86 -18.46 -6.20
CA PHE A 147 10.12 -17.71 -6.38
C PHE A 147 10.03 -16.62 -7.47
N SER A 148 9.00 -15.78 -7.47
CA SER A 148 8.97 -14.59 -8.33
C SER A 148 8.23 -13.44 -7.63
N ASP A 149 8.96 -12.70 -6.80
CA ASP A 149 8.38 -11.81 -5.79
C ASP A 149 8.42 -10.30 -6.15
N LEU A 150 8.86 -9.90 -7.35
CA LEU A 150 8.96 -8.46 -7.68
C LEU A 150 8.36 -8.11 -9.04
N ASP A 151 8.82 -8.72 -10.12
CA ASP A 151 8.35 -8.37 -11.47
C ASP A 151 6.89 -8.79 -11.73
N ALA A 152 6.47 -9.95 -11.23
CA ALA A 152 5.08 -10.39 -11.32
C ALA A 152 4.12 -9.49 -10.52
N MET A 153 4.56 -8.98 -9.36
CA MET A 153 3.75 -8.10 -8.52
C MET A 153 3.60 -6.70 -9.14
N ALA A 154 4.61 -6.23 -9.86
CA ALA A 154 4.53 -4.97 -10.59
C ALA A 154 3.52 -5.07 -11.75
N GLU A 155 3.63 -6.08 -12.62
CA GLU A 155 2.74 -6.22 -13.79
C GLU A 155 1.25 -6.34 -13.41
N LEU A 156 0.92 -7.04 -12.31
CA LEU A 156 -0.46 -7.19 -11.84
C LEU A 156 -1.09 -5.93 -11.23
N LEU A 157 -0.30 -4.96 -10.75
CA LEU A 157 -0.82 -3.69 -10.23
C LEU A 157 -1.03 -2.64 -11.34
N TRP A 158 -0.27 -2.72 -12.43
CA TRP A 158 -0.44 -1.85 -13.59
C TRP A 158 -1.69 -2.19 -14.40
N SER A 159 -2.04 -3.46 -14.50
CA SER A 159 -3.27 -3.89 -15.20
C SER A 159 -4.53 -3.42 -14.48
N ASP A 160 -4.61 -3.52 -13.15
CA ASP A 160 -5.77 -3.04 -12.39
C ASP A 160 -5.91 -1.50 -12.40
N ALA A 161 -4.79 -0.77 -12.41
CA ALA A 161 -4.79 0.70 -12.48
C ALA A 161 -5.13 1.21 -13.89
N ALA A 162 -4.70 0.52 -14.94
CA ALA A 162 -5.04 0.85 -16.33
C ALA A 162 -6.54 0.65 -16.63
N VAL A 163 -7.17 -0.36 -16.03
CA VAL A 163 -8.63 -0.56 -16.11
C VAL A 163 -9.38 0.60 -15.46
N ALA A 164 -8.89 1.13 -14.33
CA ALA A 164 -9.51 2.27 -13.66
C ALA A 164 -9.34 3.60 -14.42
N ASP A 165 -8.20 3.82 -15.09
CA ASP A 165 -7.99 4.99 -15.97
C ASP A 165 -8.88 4.93 -17.23
N ALA A 166 -9.11 3.73 -17.79
CA ALA A 166 -10.02 3.53 -18.92
C ALA A 166 -11.49 3.78 -18.54
N ASP A 167 -11.93 3.27 -17.39
CA ASP A 167 -13.29 3.46 -16.85
C ASP A 167 -13.62 4.91 -16.47
N ALA A 168 -12.60 5.72 -16.16
CA ALA A 168 -12.74 7.14 -15.86
C ALA A 168 -12.85 7.98 -17.15
N ALA A 169 -12.12 7.59 -18.21
CA ALA A 169 -12.22 8.24 -19.51
C ALA A 169 -13.58 7.99 -20.19
N ASP A 170 -14.16 6.81 -20.02
CA ASP A 170 -15.45 6.44 -20.63
C ASP A 170 -16.67 7.09 -19.93
N ARG A 171 -16.50 7.59 -18.70
CA ARG A 171 -17.55 8.33 -17.96
C ARG A 171 -17.49 9.84 -18.19
N ALA A 172 -16.47 10.32 -18.89
CA ALA A 172 -16.27 11.74 -19.21
C ALA A 172 -16.55 12.07 -20.68
N ALA A 173 -16.98 11.08 -21.48
CA ALA A 173 -17.42 11.20 -22.87
C ALA A 173 -18.95 11.14 -22.98
#